data_AF-A0A5K1F5P8-F1
#
_entry.id   AF-A0A5K1F5P8-F1
#
_cell.length_a   1.000
_cell.length_b   1.000
_cell.length_c   1.000
_cell.angle_alpha   90.00
_cell.angle_beta   90.00
_cell.angle_gamma   90.00
#
_symmetry.space_group_name_H-M   'P 1'
#
loop_
_entity.id
_entity.type
_entity.pdbx_description
1 polymer ?
#
loop_
_entity_poly.entity_id
_entity_poly.type
_entity_poly.pdbx_seq_one_letter_code
_entity_poly.pdbx_strand_id
1 'polypeptide(L)' 'VRRHFRPELLNRLDEVVVFDPLSHDQLRKVARLQMKDVAARLAERGVAIAVSDAALDVVLAQSYDP' A
#
# COMPACT_ATOMS: atom_id res chain seq x y z
N VAL A 1 7.51 -11.32 17.30
CA VAL A 1 7.87 -12.52 16.50
C VAL A 1 8.40 -13.67 17.35
N ARG A 2 9.56 -13.53 18.02
CA ARG A 2 10.17 -14.61 18.85
C ARG A 2 9.31 -15.21 19.98
N ARG A 3 8.36 -14.44 20.52
CA ARG A 3 7.44 -14.90 21.59
C ARG A 3 6.21 -15.65 21.10
N HIS A 4 5.91 -15.59 19.80
CA HIS A 4 4.66 -16.10 19.20
C HIS A 4 4.89 -17.33 18.31
N PHE A 5 6.09 -17.46 17.74
CA PHE A 5 6.47 -18.60 16.89
C PHE A 5 7.43 -19.52 17.63
N ARG A 6 7.26 -20.83 17.45
CA ARG A 6 8.13 -21.82 18.08
C ARG A 6 9.57 -21.68 17.57
N PRO A 7 10.59 -21.92 18.41
CA PRO A 7 11.99 -21.75 18.04
C PRO A 7 12.38 -22.61 16.83
N GLU A 8 11.82 -23.82 16.69
CA GLU A 8 12.15 -24.72 15.58
C GLU A 8 11.74 -24.13 14.23
N LEU A 9 10.63 -23.38 14.17
CA LEU A 9 10.17 -22.74 12.94
C LEU A 9 11.11 -21.59 12.54
N LEU A 10 11.51 -20.77 13.51
CA LEU A 10 12.42 -19.65 13.28
C LEU A 10 13.81 -20.12 12.83
N ASN A 11 14.25 -21.28 13.31
CA ASN A 11 15.53 -21.88 12.93
C ASN A 11 15.52 -22.51 11.52
N ARG A 12 14.36 -22.62 10.85
CA ARG A 12 14.25 -23.11 9.45
C ARG A 12 14.12 -21.99 8.42
N LEU A 13 14.08 -20.73 8.85
CA LEU A 13 14.06 -19.58 7.96
C LEU A 13 15.47 -19.02 7.85
N ASP A 14 15.97 -18.88 6.62
CA ASP A 14 17.32 -18.38 6.36
C ASP A 14 17.45 -16.89 6.72
N GLU A 15 16.40 -16.10 6.46
CA GLU A 15 16.36 -14.68 6.78
C GLU A 15 14.94 -14.23 7.14
N VAL A 16 14.83 -13.31 8.10
CA VAL A 16 13.56 -12.70 8.51
C VAL A 16 13.62 -11.21 8.21
N VAL A 17 12.80 -10.76 7.26
CA VAL A 17 12.68 -9.35 6.92
C VAL A 17 11.51 -8.75 7.70
N VAL A 18 11.78 -7.65 8.41
CA VAL A 18 10.76 -6.85 9.08
C VAL A 18 10.52 -5.62 8.23
N PHE A 19 9.25 -5.37 7.90
CA PHE A 19 8.87 -4.16 7.18
C PHE A 19 8.49 -3.08 8.18
N ASP A 20 9.06 -1.89 7.97
CA ASP A 20 8.63 -0.69 8.67
C ASP A 20 7.27 -0.24 8.12
N PRO A 21 6.43 0.40 8.96
CA PRO A 21 5.18 1.00 8.49
C PRO A 21 5.47 2.06 7.44
N LEU A 22 4.60 2.15 6.44
CA LEU A 22 4.73 3.14 5.39
C LEU A 22 4.51 4.55 5.95
N SER A 23 5.38 5.48 5.56
CA SER A 23 5.15 6.90 5.80
C SER A 23 3.98 7.41 4.95
N HIS A 24 3.41 8.55 5.33
CA HIS A 24 2.34 9.20 4.57
C HIS A 24 2.74 9.44 3.10
N ASP A 25 3.97 9.86 2.84
CA ASP A 25 4.47 10.09 1.47
C ASP A 25 4.61 8.78 0.67
N GLN A 26 4.99 7.69 1.34
CA GLN A 26 5.02 6.37 0.71
C GLN A 26 3.61 5.88 0.40
N LEU A 27 2.65 6.09 1.31
CA LEU A 27 1.24 5.79 1.08
C LEU A 27 0.67 6.59 -0.10
N ARG A 28 1.04 7.87 -0.26
CA ARG A 28 0.64 8.68 -1.42
C ARG A 28 1.16 8.09 -2.74
N LYS A 29 2.39 7.58 -2.76
CA LYS A 29 2.94 6.89 -3.94
C LYS A 29 2.17 5.61 -4.24
N VAL A 30 1.83 4.82 -3.22
CA VAL A 30 1.03 3.60 -3.37
C VAL A 30 -0.38 3.92 -3.88
N ALA A 31 -1.05 4.92 -3.31
CA ALA A 31 -2.37 5.36 -3.76
C ALA A 31 -2.34 5.84 -5.23
N ARG A 32 -1.28 6.55 -5.64
CA ARG A 32 -1.11 6.94 -7.04
C ARG A 32 -0.93 5.74 -7.96
N LEU A 33 -0.21 4.70 -7.54
CA LEU A 33 -0.08 3.47 -8.33
C LEU A 33 -1.45 2.79 -8.49
N GLN A 34 -2.23 2.67 -7.41
CA GLN A 34 -3.59 2.12 -7.45
C GLN A 34 -4.52 2.93 -8.38
N MET A 35 -4.40 4.27 -8.38
CA MET A 35 -5.20 5.11 -9.29
C MET A 35 -4.83 4.93 -10.76
N LYS A 36 -3.59 4.51 -11.09
CA LYS A 36 -3.24 4.16 -12.47
C LYS A 36 -4.02 2.93 -12.94
N ASP A 37 -4.17 1.93 -12.09
CA ASP A 37 -4.92 0.72 -12.42
C ASP A 37 -6.43 1.00 -12.56
N VAL A 38 -6.96 1.92 -11.76
CA VAL A 38 -8.33 2.44 -11.94
C VAL A 38 -8.46 3.19 -13.27
N ALA A 39 -7.52 4.08 -13.58
CA ALA A 39 -7.53 4.85 -14.82
C ALA A 39 -7.45 3.94 -16.05
N ALA A 40 -6.63 2.89 -16.02
CA ALA A 40 -6.52 1.90 -17.09
C ALA A 40 -7.87 1.20 -17.37
N ARG A 41 -8.54 0.72 -16.32
CA ARG A 41 -9.86 0.07 -16.43
C ARG A 41 -10.96 1.00 -16.95
N LEU A 42 -10.88 2.29 -16.62
CA LEU A 42 -11.81 3.29 -17.15
C LEU A 42 -11.51 3.64 -18.60
N ALA A 43 -10.24 3.67 -19.00
CA ALA A 43 -9.83 3.91 -20.37
C ALA A 43 -10.33 2.81 -21.33
N GLU A 44 -10.37 1.56 -20.90
CA GLU A 44 -11.00 0.45 -21.65
C GLU A 44 -12.49 0.70 -21.95
N ARG A 45 -13.15 1.55 -21.16
CA ARG A 45 -14.55 1.97 -21.32
C ARG A 45 -14.69 3.35 -21.97
N GLY A 46 -13.60 3.90 -22.52
CA GLY A 46 -13.58 5.21 -23.16
C GLY A 46 -13.63 6.40 -22.19
N VAL A 47 -13.38 6.18 -20.89
CA VAL A 47 -13.40 7.23 -19.87
C VAL A 47 -11.98 7.57 -19.43
N ALA A 48 -11.59 8.84 -19.55
CA ALA A 48 -10.36 9.36 -19.00
C ALA A 48 -10.60 9.96 -17.61
N ILE A 49 -9.70 9.69 -16.66
CA ILE A 49 -9.72 10.28 -15.32
C ILE A 49 -8.34 10.85 -14.98
N ALA A 50 -8.34 12.01 -14.33
CA ALA A 50 -7.16 12.61 -13.73
C ALA A 50 -7.44 12.83 -12.24
N VAL A 51 -6.47 12.53 -11.40
CA VAL A 51 -6.58 12.61 -9.94
C VAL A 51 -5.51 13.54 -9.44
N SER A 52 -5.91 14.57 -8.69
CA SER A 52 -5.00 15.50 -8.06
C SER A 52 -4.39 14.92 -6.79
N ASP A 53 -3.24 15.45 -6.39
CA ASP A 53 -2.57 15.09 -5.15
C ASP A 53 -3.46 15.34 -3.92
N ALA A 54 -4.20 16.45 -3.93
CA ALA A 54 -5.17 16.77 -2.87
C ALA A 54 -6.30 15.73 -2.76
N ALA A 55 -6.77 15.18 -3.88
CA ALA A 55 -7.77 14.11 -3.84
C ALA A 55 -7.19 12.82 -3.24
N LEU A 56 -5.93 12.50 -3.53
CA LEU A 56 -5.25 11.36 -2.91
C LEU A 56 -5.09 11.55 -1.40
N ASP A 57 -4.78 12.76 -0.95
CA ASP A 57 -4.63 13.07 0.47
C ASP A 57 -5.95 12.87 1.24
N VAL A 58 -7.09 13.25 0.64
CA VAL A 58 -8.41 12.99 1.22
C VAL A 58 -8.68 11.49 1.33
N VAL A 59 -8.38 10.72 0.28
CA VAL A 59 -8.55 9.26 0.28
C VAL A 59 -7.71 8.64 1.39
N LEU A 60 -6.44 9.04 1.53
CA LEU A 60 -5.56 8.52 2.57
C LEU A 60 -6.05 8.88 3.98
N ALA A 61 -6.49 10.12 4.19
CA ALA A 61 -7.01 10.56 5.48
C ALA A 61 -8.26 9.77 5.92
N GLN A 62 -9.11 9.35 4.98
CA GLN A 62 -10.29 8.52 5.26
C GLN A 62 -9.98 7.02 5.36
N SER A 63 -8.84 6.58 4.86
CA SER A 63 -8.44 5.16 4.82
C SER A 63 -7.49 4.79 5.96
N TYR A 64 -7.04 5.77 6.76
CA TYR A 64 -6.08 5.54 7.83
C TYR A 64 -6.77 4.93 9.05
N ASP A 65 -6.41 3.67 9.35
CA ASP A 65 -6.73 2.99 10.60
C ASP A 65 -5.41 2.84 11.40
N PRO A 66 -5.26 3.54 12.55
CA PRO A 66 -4.00 3.61 13.31
C PRO A 66 -3.58 2.30 14.00
#